data_AF-A0A9E5ZKE7-F1
#
_entry.id   AF-A0A9E5ZKE7-F1
#
_cell.length_a   1.000
_cell.length_b   1.000
_cell.length_c   1.000
_cell.angle_alpha   90.00
_cell.angle_beta   90.00
_cell.angle_gamma   90.00
#
_symmetry.space_group_name_H-M   'P 1'
#
loop_
_entity.id
_entity.type
_entity.pdbx_description
1 polymer ?
#
loop_
_entity_poly.entity_id
_entity_poly.type
_entity_poly.pdbx_seq_one_letter_code
_entity_poly.pdbx_strand_id
1 'polypeptide(L)' 'MGKKIIWSPISLRQLEEVHEAILEVSKSLNIADRVVNDIMDSADVLST' A
#
# COMPACT_ATOMS: atom_id res chain seq x y z
N MET A 1 2.67 -19.45 -14.88
CA MET A 1 1.90 -18.23 -15.19
C MET A 1 1.30 -17.77 -13.88
N GLY A 2 1.97 -16.82 -13.21
CA GLY A 2 1.66 -16.41 -11.83
C GLY A 2 0.26 -15.80 -11.70
N LYS A 3 -0.33 -15.91 -10.53
CA LYS A 3 -1.64 -15.32 -10.24
C LYS A 3 -1.47 -13.80 -10.19
N LYS A 4 -2.37 -13.05 -10.83
CA LYS A 4 -2.37 -11.58 -10.75
C LYS A 4 -3.11 -11.16 -9.50
N ILE A 5 -2.47 -10.37 -8.64
CA ILE A 5 -3.16 -9.73 -7.52
C ILE A 5 -4.09 -8.64 -8.04
N ILE A 6 -5.32 -8.65 -7.53
CA ILE A 6 -6.34 -7.65 -7.82
C ILE A 6 -6.74 -7.02 -6.49
N TRP A 7 -6.50 -5.72 -6.36
CA TRP A 7 -6.90 -4.95 -5.19
C TRP A 7 -8.36 -4.55 -5.32
N SER A 8 -9.14 -4.82 -4.27
CA SER A 8 -10.53 -4.35 -4.22
C SER A 8 -10.55 -2.83 -4.03
N PRO A 9 -11.61 -2.13 -4.47
CA PRO A 9 -11.75 -0.69 -4.20
C PRO A 9 -11.67 -0.34 -2.71
N ILE A 10 -12.14 -1.23 -1.84
CA ILE A 10 -12.05 -1.05 -0.38
C ILE A 10 -10.59 -1.09 0.07
N SER A 11 -9.82 -2.06 -0.42
CA SER A 11 -8.41 -2.19 -0.08
C SER A 11 -7.58 -1.01 -0.57
N LEU A 12 -7.89 -0.47 -1.75
CA LEU A 12 -7.24 0.73 -2.27
C LEU A 12 -7.53 1.95 -1.39
N ARG A 13 -8.80 2.16 -1.00
CA ARG A 13 -9.17 3.22 -0.07
C ARG A 13 -8.45 3.08 1.28
N GLN A 14 -8.31 1.86 1.80
CA GLN A 14 -7.58 1.63 3.04
C GLN A 14 -6.09 1.98 2.93
N LEU A 15 -5.46 1.73 1.78
CA LEU A 15 -4.08 2.15 1.53
C LEU A 15 -3.95 3.67 1.45
N GLU A 16 -4.93 4.35 0.86
CA GLU A 16 -5.02 5.82 0.85
C GLU A 16 -5.18 6.38 2.28
N GLU A 17 -6.08 5.83 3.09
CA GLU A 17 -6.28 6.23 4.49
C GLU A 17 -5.01 6.05 5.33
N VAL A 18 -4.27 4.95 5.13
CA VAL A 18 -2.97 4.72 5.78
C VAL A 18 -1.93 5.75 5.33
N HIS A 19 -1.87 6.03 4.02
CA HIS A 19 -0.96 7.04 3.47
C HIS A 19 -1.22 8.41 4.08
N GLU A 20 -2.47 8.86 4.07
CA GLU A 20 -2.90 10.14 4.61
C GLU A 20 -2.61 10.26 6.11
N ALA A 21 -2.88 9.22 6.90
CA ALA A 21 -2.60 9.21 8.33
C ALA A 21 -1.09 9.33 8.62
N ILE A 22 -0.25 8.61 7.87
CA ILE A 22 1.21 8.70 8.03
C ILE A 22 1.71 10.07 7.60
N LEU A 23 1.22 10.60 6.48
CA LEU A 23 1.57 11.94 6.00
C LEU A 23 1.19 13.01 7.03
N GLU A 24 0.00 12.88 7.64
CA GLU A 24 -0.48 13.81 8.65
C GLU A 24 0.44 13.84 9.88
N VAL A 25 0.86 12.69 10.39
CA VAL A 25 1.68 12.62 11.60
C VAL A 25 3.16 12.90 11.32
N SER A 26 3.71 12.28 10.29
CA SER A 26 5.15 12.36 9.98
C SER A 26 5.55 13.63 9.22
N LYS A 27 4.59 14.28 8.55
CA LYS A 27 4.82 15.38 7.59
C LYS A 27 5.82 15.03 6.49
N SER A 28 5.95 13.74 6.17
CA SER A 28 6.90 13.23 5.19
C SER A 28 6.20 12.35 4.15
N LEU A 29 6.16 12.85 2.91
CA LEU A 29 5.65 12.09 1.76
C LEU A 29 6.43 10.80 1.55
N ASN A 30 7.77 10.85 1.69
CA ASN A 30 8.63 9.68 1.50
C ASN A 30 8.28 8.54 2.48
N ILE A 31 8.00 8.87 3.75
CA ILE A 31 7.63 7.84 4.74
C ILE A 31 6.26 7.23 4.40
N ALA A 32 5.28 8.06 4.01
CA ALA A 32 3.96 7.59 3.61
C ALA A 32 4.01 6.68 2.37
N ASP A 33 4.73 7.12 1.33
CA ASP A 33 4.92 6.36 0.09
C ASP A 33 5.63 5.04 0.36
N ARG A 34 6.70 5.06 1.16
CA ARG A 34 7.47 3.86 1.50
C ARG A 34 6.59 2.80 2.15
N VAL A 35 5.77 3.16 3.13
CA VAL A 35 4.94 2.18 3.85
C VAL A 35 3.91 1.55 2.92
N VAL A 36 3.25 2.34 2.06
CA VAL A 36 2.29 1.80 1.08
C VAL A 36 2.98 0.85 0.10
N ASN A 37 4.16 1.24 -0.42
CA ASN A 37 4.93 0.39 -1.31
C ASN A 37 5.37 -0.92 -0.63
N ASP A 38 5.86 -0.87 0.61
CA ASP A 38 6.27 -2.05 1.38
C ASP A 38 5.08 -3.03 1.57
N ILE A 39 3.84 -2.52 1.73
CA ILE A 39 2.63 -3.35 1.80
C ILE A 39 2.32 -4.00 0.44
N MET A 40 2.39 -3.23 -0.64
CA MET A 40 2.12 -3.73 -1.99
C MET A 40 3.14 -4.81 -2.40
N ASP A 41 4.43 -4.56 -2.15
CA ASP A 41 5.53 -5.49 -2.42
C ASP A 41 5.41 -6.76 -1.58
N SER A 42 4.94 -6.64 -0.34
CA SER A 42 4.68 -7.81 0.52
C SER A 42 3.53 -8.67 -0.02
N ALA A 43 2.50 -8.04 -0.59
CA ALA A 43 1.39 -8.77 -1.19
C ALA A 43 1.85 -9.56 -2.42
N ASP A 44 2.78 -9.03 -3.22
CA ASP A 44 3.27 -9.66 -4.45
C ASP A 44 3.84 -11.07 -4.26
N VAL A 45 4.27 -11.44 -3.05
CA VAL A 45 4.65 -12.81 -2.70
C VAL A 45 3.53 -13.82 -3.02
N LEU A 46 2.26 -13.41 -2.90
CA LEU A 46 1.08 -14.23 -3.19
C LEU A 46 0.84 -14.47 -4.69
N SER A 47 1.54 -13.73 -5.56
CA SER A 47 1.47 -13.89 -7.02
C SER A 47 2.28 -15.10 -7.53
N THR A 48 3.11 -15.69 -6.67
CA THR A 48 4.03 -16.80 -6.96
C THR A 48 3.33 -18.15 -7.13
#